data_AF-A0A183SEU8-F1
#
_entry.id   AF-A0A183SEU8-F1
#
_cell.length_a   1.000
_cell.length_b   1.000
_cell.length_c   1.000
_cell.angle_alpha   90.00
_cell.angle_beta   90.00
_cell.angle_gamma   90.00
#
_symmetry.space_group_name_H-M   'P 1'
#
loop_
_entity.id
_entity.type
_entity.pdbx_description
1 polymer ?
#
loop_
_entity_poly.entity_id
_entity_poly.type
_entity_poly.pdbx_seq_one_letter_code
_entity_poly.pdbx_strand_id
1 'polypeptide(L)'
;MKNFFKAIKAIYGLCIKGTAPLLSSDGTTLLTEKSLILKRWVEHFRSELNCSSAISDAAIDRLPQLDTNNDLNLPPSLPETIRAVQ
;
A
#
# COMPACT_ATOMS: atom_id res chain seq x y z
N MET A 1 -2.58 10.68 2.21
CA MET A 1 -3.22 9.35 1.99
C MET A 1 -4.34 9.32 0.95
N LYS A 2 -5.24 10.32 0.87
CA LYS A 2 -6.35 10.31 -0.12
C LYS A 2 -5.87 10.15 -1.58
N ASN A 3 -4.76 10.80 -1.94
CA ASN A 3 -4.22 10.74 -3.30
C ASN A 3 -3.57 9.38 -3.62
N PHE A 4 -2.92 8.74 -2.64
CA PHE A 4 -2.36 7.39 -2.77
C PHE A 4 -3.46 6.34 -3.03
N PHE A 5 -4.55 6.39 -2.25
CA PHE A 5 -5.72 5.54 -2.48
C PHE A 5 -6.38 5.79 -3.85
N LYS A 6 -6.42 7.05 -4.30
CA LYS A 6 -6.95 7.42 -5.62
C LYS A 6 -6.07 6.85 -6.75
N ALA A 7 -4.75 6.91 -6.62
CA ALA A 7 -3.80 6.37 -7.59
C ALA A 7 -3.85 4.83 -7.65
N ILE A 8 -3.87 4.14 -6.50
CA ILE A 8 -4.08 2.68 -6.44
C ILE A 8 -5.41 2.31 -7.09
N LYS A 9 -6.47 3.07 -6.82
CA LYS A 9 -7.78 2.86 -7.46
C LYS A 9 -7.78 3.21 -8.95
N ALA A 10 -6.86 4.02 -9.46
CA ALA A 10 -6.76 4.26 -10.90
C ALA A 10 -6.00 3.14 -11.62
N ILE A 11 -4.98 2.56 -10.97
CA ILE A 11 -4.10 1.52 -11.52
C ILE A 11 -4.74 0.13 -11.37
N TYR A 12 -5.29 -0.16 -10.20
CA TYR A 12 -5.92 -1.44 -9.83
C TYR A 12 -7.44 -1.36 -9.71
N GLY A 13 -8.03 -0.19 -9.97
CA GLY A 13 -9.48 -0.03 -9.92
C GLY A 13 -10.15 -0.92 -10.92
N LEU A 14 -10.82 -1.94 -10.39
CA LEU A 14 -11.60 -2.89 -11.13
C LEU A 14 -12.68 -2.14 -11.95
N CYS A 15 -12.43 -1.96 -13.25
CA CYS A 15 -13.41 -1.44 -14.21
C CYS A 15 -14.52 -2.47 -14.52
N ILE A 16 -14.37 -3.70 -14.03
CA ILE A 16 -15.29 -4.80 -14.25
C ILE A 16 -16.16 -4.97 -12.99
N LYS A 17 -17.47 -4.79 -13.13
CA LYS A 17 -18.48 -5.08 -12.08
C LYS A 17 -18.65 -6.59 -11.87
N GLY A 18 -17.55 -7.33 -11.76
CA GLY A 18 -17.54 -8.72 -11.32
C GLY A 18 -16.69 -8.75 -10.07
N THR A 19 -17.27 -9.09 -8.93
CA THR A 19 -16.47 -9.48 -7.76
C THR A 19 -15.63 -10.67 -8.19
N ALA A 20 -14.35 -10.45 -8.47
CA ALA A 20 -13.44 -11.52 -8.86
C ALA A 20 -13.39 -12.53 -7.69
N PRO A 21 -13.75 -13.80 -7.91
CA PRO A 21 -13.69 -14.78 -6.86
C PRO A 21 -12.25 -14.92 -6.35
N LEU A 22 -12.06 -14.97 -5.03
CA LEU A 22 -10.74 -15.12 -4.40
C LEU A 22 -10.56 -16.54 -3.89
N LEU A 23 -9.33 -17.04 -3.89
CA LEU A 23 -9.02 -18.29 -3.20
C LEU A 23 -8.97 -18.09 -1.68
N SER A 24 -9.44 -19.08 -0.93
CA SER A 24 -9.31 -19.20 0.52
C SER A 24 -7.84 -19.29 0.96
N SER A 25 -7.57 -19.22 2.27
CA SER A 25 -6.19 -19.22 2.81
C SER A 25 -5.41 -20.51 2.61
N ASP A 26 -6.12 -21.61 2.60
CA ASP A 26 -5.61 -22.93 2.27
C ASP A 26 -5.61 -23.20 0.76
N GLY A 27 -6.09 -22.27 -0.08
CA GLY A 27 -6.09 -22.38 -1.54
C GLY A 27 -7.09 -23.39 -2.11
N THR A 28 -7.97 -23.97 -1.29
CA THR A 28 -8.85 -25.07 -1.70
C THR A 28 -10.18 -24.61 -2.28
N THR A 29 -10.65 -23.42 -1.88
CA THR A 29 -12.02 -22.98 -2.11
C THR A 29 -12.05 -21.61 -2.79
N LEU A 30 -12.91 -21.47 -3.79
CA LEU A 30 -13.18 -20.21 -4.47
C LEU A 30 -14.28 -19.43 -3.72
N LEU A 31 -13.92 -18.31 -3.12
CA LEU A 31 -14.79 -17.39 -2.40
C LEU A 31 -15.50 -16.47 -3.38
N THR A 32 -16.82 -16.58 -3.47
CA THR A 32 -17.68 -15.75 -4.34
C THR A 32 -18.51 -14.74 -3.54
N GLU A 33 -18.76 -15.02 -2.26
CA GLU A 33 -19.48 -14.12 -1.37
C GLU A 33 -18.62 -12.92 -0.94
N LYS A 34 -19.22 -11.73 -1.01
CA LYS A 34 -18.55 -10.47 -0.68
C LYS A 34 -18.04 -10.42 0.77
N SER A 35 -18.79 -10.97 1.72
CA SER A 35 -18.41 -11.06 3.14
C SER A 35 -17.14 -11.88 3.34
N LEU A 36 -17.06 -13.04 2.69
CA LEU A 36 -15.92 -13.95 2.77
C LEU A 36 -14.69 -13.37 2.08
N ILE A 37 -14.89 -12.70 0.94
CA ILE A 37 -13.84 -11.95 0.25
C ILE A 37 -13.28 -10.84 1.14
N LEU A 38 -14.14 -10.06 1.80
CA LEU A 38 -13.69 -8.99 2.72
C LEU A 38 -12.93 -9.56 3.92
N LYS A 39 -13.38 -10.68 4.49
CA LYS A 39 -12.67 -11.37 5.57
C LYS A 39 -11.27 -11.82 5.11
N ARG A 40 -11.18 -12.41 3.92
CA ARG A 40 -9.93 -12.84 3.28
C ARG A 40 -8.96 -11.67 3.06
N TRP A 41 -9.45 -10.52 2.61
CA TRP A 41 -8.65 -9.30 2.49
C TRP A 41 -8.09 -8.82 3.84
N VAL A 42 -8.88 -8.87 4.90
CA VAL A 42 -8.43 -8.49 6.26
C VAL A 42 -7.34 -9.44 6.77
N GLU A 43 -7.49 -10.75 6.54
CA GLU A 43 -6.48 -11.75 6.90
C GLU A 43 -5.16 -11.50 6.17
N HIS A 44 -5.23 -11.31 4.85
CA HIS A 44 -4.07 -11.10 3.99
C HIS A 44 -3.30 -9.82 4.34
N PHE A 45 -3.99 -8.69 4.48
CA PHE A 45 -3.32 -7.44 4.86
C PHE A 45 -2.81 -7.46 6.29
N ARG A 46 -3.41 -8.24 7.19
CA ARG A 46 -2.85 -8.42 8.53
C ARG A 46 -1.49 -9.12 8.46
N SER A 47 -1.34 -10.16 7.64
CA SER A 47 -0.06 -10.83 7.47
C SER A 47 0.97 -10.00 6.72
N GLU A 48 0.56 -9.19 5.74
CA GLU A 48 1.51 -8.44 4.91
C GLU A 48 1.93 -7.11 5.52
N LEU A 49 0.98 -6.33 6.04
CA LEU A 49 1.23 -4.96 6.50
C LEU A 49 1.49 -4.86 8.01
N ASN A 50 0.98 -5.80 8.80
CA ASN A 50 1.25 -5.86 10.24
C ASN A 50 2.31 -6.91 10.59
N CYS A 51 3.04 -7.44 9.60
CA CYS A 51 4.20 -8.26 9.88
C CYS A 51 5.26 -7.40 10.60
N SER A 52 5.69 -7.84 11.78
CA SER A 52 6.83 -7.21 12.44
C SER A 52 8.05 -7.40 11.55
N SER A 53 8.52 -6.29 10.97
CA SER A 53 9.73 -6.28 10.14
C SER A 53 10.92 -6.03 11.05
N ALA A 54 11.80 -7.02 11.19
CA ALA A 54 13.09 -6.85 11.84
C ALA A 54 14.11 -6.42 10.78
N ILE A 55 14.39 -5.13 10.68
CA ILE A 55 15.50 -4.62 9.88
C ILE A 55 16.75 -4.71 10.77
N SER A 56 17.82 -5.33 10.26
CA SER A 56 19.09 -5.41 11.00
C SER A 56 19.82 -4.07 10.98
N ASP A 57 20.33 -3.64 12.13
CA ASP A 57 21.16 -2.42 12.23
C ASP A 57 22.37 -2.48 11.30
N ALA A 58 23.00 -3.66 11.15
CA ALA A 58 24.10 -3.85 10.22
C ALA A 58 23.71 -3.65 8.75
N ALA A 59 22.44 -3.85 8.39
CA ALA A 59 21.93 -3.54 7.05
C ALA A 59 21.73 -2.02 6.88
N ILE A 60 21.32 -1.31 7.93
CA ILE A 60 21.20 0.16 7.95
C ILE A 60 22.59 0.80 7.84
N ASP A 61 23.57 0.32 8.61
CA ASP A 61 24.94 0.83 8.60
C ASP A 61 25.65 0.66 7.24
N ARG A 62 25.20 -0.30 6.43
CA ARG A 62 25.72 -0.55 5.08
C ARG A 62 25.10 0.35 4.01
N LEU A 63 24.02 1.08 4.31
CA LEU A 63 23.39 1.98 3.35
C LEU A 63 24.26 3.23 3.16
N PRO A 64 24.49 3.67 1.91
CA PRO A 64 25.17 4.93 1.68
C PRO A 64 24.32 6.07 2.25
N GLN A 65 24.88 6.80 3.21
CA GLN A 65 24.26 7.99 3.78
C GLN A 65 24.31 9.10 2.72
N LEU A 66 23.14 9.53 2.25
CA LEU A 66 23.02 10.74 1.45
C LEU A 66 23.01 11.95 2.39
N ASP A 67 23.48 13.09 1.90
CA ASP A 67 23.35 14.36 2.62
C ASP A 67 21.91 14.56 3.09
N THR A 68 21.77 15.01 4.34
CA THR A 68 20.47 15.23 4.94
C THR A 68 19.73 16.31 4.15
N ASN A 69 18.61 15.94 3.53
CA ASN A 69 17.80 16.87 2.75
C ASN A 69 16.99 17.77 3.69
N ASN A 70 17.50 18.98 3.96
CA ASN A 70 16.84 19.97 4.80
C ASN A 70 15.58 20.57 4.15
N ASP A 71 15.41 20.45 2.83
CA ASP A 71 14.25 20.97 2.13
C ASP A 71 12.96 20.23 2.53
N LEU A 72 13.07 18.99 3.02
CA LEU A 72 11.95 18.23 3.56
C LEU A 72 11.40 18.78 4.88
N ASN A 73 12.18 19.62 5.59
CA ASN A 73 11.71 20.32 6.78
C ASN A 73 10.97 21.62 6.43
N LEU A 74 11.04 22.07 5.18
CA LEU A 74 10.35 23.27 4.73
C LEU A 74 8.88 22.94 4.42
N PRO A 75 7.95 23.87 4.69
CA PRO A 75 6.58 23.72 4.22
C PRO A 75 6.57 23.69 2.69
N PRO A 76 5.70 22.87 2.06
CA PRO A 76 5.63 22.77 0.62
C PRO A 76 5.25 24.11 0.00
N SER A 77 5.94 24.48 -1.07
CA SER A 77 5.63 25.72 -1.79
C SER A 77 4.28 25.62 -2.51
N LEU A 78 3.69 26.77 -2.84
CA LEU A 78 2.43 26.81 -3.58
C LEU A 78 2.54 26.08 -4.94
N PRO A 79 3.61 26.25 -5.76
CA PRO A 79 3.77 25.52 -7.01
C PRO A 79 3.91 24.00 -6.82
N GLU A 80 4.63 23.56 -5.79
CA GLU A 80 4.76 22.14 -5.45
C GLU A 80 3.43 21.55 -5.02
N THR A 81 2.67 22.29 -4.22
CA THR A 81 1.33 21.90 -3.78
C THR A 81 0.38 21.77 -4.97
N ILE A 82 0.40 22.73 -5.90
CA ILE A 82 -0.42 22.70 -7.12
C ILE A 82 -0.06 21.47 -7.98
N ARG A 83 1.23 21.22 -8.19
CA ARG A 83 1.72 20.06 -8.96
C ARG A 83 1.42 18.70 -8.31
N ALA A 84 1.36 18.62 -6.98
CA ALA A 84 1.04 17.39 -6.27
C ALA A 84 -0.48 17.10 -6.19
N VAL A 85 -1.31 18.11 -6.45
CA VAL A 85 -2.77 18.03 -6.39
C VAL A 85 -3.42 17.77 -7.75
N GLN A 86 -2.83 18.29 -8.83
CA GLN A 86 -3.26 18.04 -10.22
C GLN A 86 -2.76 16.68 -10.72
#